data_AF-A0A350C799-F1
#
_entry.id   AF-A0A350C799-F1
#
_cell.length_a   1.000
_cell.length_b   1.000
_cell.length_c   1.000
_cell.angle_alpha   90.00
_cell.angle_beta   90.00
_cell.angle_gamma   90.00
#
_symmetry.space_group_name_H-M   'P 1'
#
loop_
_entity.id
_entity.type
_entity.pdbx_description
1 polymer ?
#
loop_
_entity_poly.entity_id
_entity_poly.type
_entity_poly.pdbx_seq_one_letter_code
_entity_poly.pdbx_strand_id
1 'polypeptide(L)' 'PFGYNKVTDESQKILDYLEKHGGTMEFTDKSNPERISRTFRMSKKVFKKALGLLYKQKLVVLDKDSTRLASVE' A
#
# COMPACT_ATOMS: atom_id res chain seq x y z
N PRO A 1 21.50 -5.33 -9.94
CA PRO A 1 20.21 -5.68 -10.58
C PRO A 1 19.24 -6.29 -9.55
N PHE A 2 18.37 -5.47 -8.95
CA PHE A 2 17.47 -5.93 -7.89
C PHE A 2 16.15 -6.42 -8.47
N GLY A 3 15.87 -7.71 -8.26
CA GLY A 3 14.71 -8.45 -8.74
C GLY A 3 13.40 -7.90 -8.19
N TYR A 4 12.58 -7.37 -9.10
CA TYR A 4 11.25 -6.86 -8.84
C TYR A 4 10.22 -8.00 -8.81
N ASN A 5 10.27 -8.93 -7.86
CA ASN A 5 9.19 -9.95 -7.80
C ASN A 5 8.91 -10.57 -6.43
N LYS A 6 9.28 -9.92 -5.32
CA LYS A 6 8.84 -10.37 -4.00
C LYS A 6 7.95 -9.31 -3.36
N VAL A 7 6.68 -9.67 -3.15
CA VAL A 7 5.81 -8.95 -2.22
C VAL A 7 6.55 -8.93 -0.88
N THR A 8 6.80 -7.74 -0.36
CA THR A 8 7.48 -7.59 0.95
C THR A 8 6.46 -7.66 2.08
N ASP A 9 6.89 -7.94 3.31
CA ASP A 9 6.03 -7.92 4.49
C ASP A 9 5.25 -6.59 4.62
N GLU A 10 5.83 -5.47 4.19
CA GLU A 10 5.15 -4.18 4.21
C GLU A 10 4.04 -4.07 3.16
N SER A 11 4.25 -4.68 1.99
CA SER A 11 3.25 -4.74 0.93
C SER A 11 2.07 -5.60 1.38
N GLN A 12 2.34 -6.72 2.05
CA GLN A 12 1.30 -7.58 2.60
C GLN A 12 0.47 -6.87 3.69
N LYS A 13 1.10 -6.08 4.57
CA LYS A 13 0.39 -5.28 5.58
C LYS A 13 -0.58 -4.27 4.96
N ILE A 14 -0.21 -3.68 3.82
CA ILE A 14 -1.09 -2.73 3.12
C ILE A 14 -2.29 -3.45 2.50
N LEU A 15 -2.06 -4.63 1.92
CA LEU A 15 -3.14 -5.47 1.38
C LEU A 15 -4.13 -5.90 2.47
N ASP A 16 -3.62 -6.46 3.58
CA ASP A 16 -4.45 -6.88 4.71
C ASP A 16 -5.28 -5.72 5.29
N TYR A 17 -4.68 -4.52 5.37
CA TYR A 17 -5.41 -3.32 5.79
C TYR A 17 -6.52 -2.96 4.79
N LEU A 18 -6.23 -2.97 3.49
CA LEU A 18 -7.22 -2.71 2.45
C LEU A 18 -8.38 -3.70 2.54
N GLU A 19 -8.09 -5.01 2.59
CA GLU A 19 -9.09 -6.08 2.69
C GLU A 19 -9.98 -5.91 3.93
N LYS A 20 -9.40 -5.63 5.10
CA LYS A 20 -10.14 -5.36 6.34
C LYS A 20 -11.02 -4.12 6.29
N HIS A 21 -10.68 -3.16 5.44
CA HIS A 21 -11.42 -1.91 5.26
C HIS A 21 -12.30 -1.90 3.99
N GLY A 22 -12.69 -3.08 3.49
CA GLY A 22 -13.60 -3.18 2.34
C GLY A 22 -12.93 -2.84 1.00
N GLY A 23 -11.63 -3.13 0.89
CA GLY A 23 -10.83 -2.92 -0.30
C GLY A 23 -10.45 -1.47 -0.56
N THR A 24 -10.65 -0.53 0.38
CA THR A 24 -10.33 0.89 0.17
C THR A 24 -9.73 1.54 1.42
N MET A 25 -8.76 2.43 1.23
CA MET A 25 -8.19 3.24 2.31
C MET A 25 -7.91 4.68 1.88
N GLU A 26 -7.98 5.60 2.84
CA GLU A 26 -7.64 7.03 2.69
C GLU A 26 -6.12 7.31 2.75
N PHE A 27 -5.29 6.26 2.73
CA PHE A 27 -3.85 6.40 2.72
C PHE A 27 -3.29 6.38 1.30
N THR A 28 -2.45 7.37 0.98
CA THR A 28 -1.76 7.54 -0.30
C THR A 28 -0.32 7.98 -0.06
N ASP A 29 0.46 8.14 -1.14
CA ASP A 29 1.84 8.65 -1.04
C ASP A 29 1.91 10.09 -0.50
N LYS A 30 0.80 10.81 -0.53
CA LYS A 30 0.66 12.16 0.03
C LYS A 30 0.28 12.18 1.50
N SER A 31 -0.19 11.06 2.06
CA SER A 31 -0.59 11.00 3.47
C SER A 31 0.54 11.36 4.44
N ASN A 32 0.15 11.85 5.62
CA ASN A 32 1.08 12.29 6.64
C ASN A 32 1.98 11.11 7.10
N PRO A 33 3.32 11.26 7.09
CA PRO A 33 4.24 10.21 7.51
C PRO A 33 3.94 9.66 8.91
N GLU A 34 3.44 10.50 9.81
CA GLU A 34 3.14 10.14 11.19
C GLU A 34 1.92 9.22 11.29
N ARG A 35 0.87 9.49 10.49
CA ARG A 35 -0.30 8.60 10.37
C ARG A 35 0.06 7.26 9.76
N ILE A 36 0.90 7.26 8.71
CA ILE A 36 1.38 6.02 8.07
C ILE A 36 2.20 5.20 9.08
N SER A 37 3.12 5.83 9.79
CA SER A 37 3.96 5.17 10.79
C SER A 37 3.13 4.57 11.93
N ARG A 38 2.15 5.30 12.46
CA ARG A 38 1.27 4.78 13.52
C ARG A 38 0.42 3.58 13.06
N THR A 39 -0.11 3.65 11.84
CA THR A 39 -1.05 2.63 11.32
C THR A 39 -0.30 1.38 10.85
N PHE A 40 0.73 1.56 10.02
CA PHE A 40 1.41 0.47 9.34
C PHE A 40 2.74 0.07 9.99
N ARG A 41 3.17 0.79 11.03
CA ARG A 41 4.48 0.64 11.71
C ARG A 41 5.65 0.67 10.72
N MET A 42 5.55 1.54 9.71
CA MET A 42 6.58 1.71 8.68
C MET A 42 6.75 3.18 8.29
N SER A 43 7.95 3.54 7.86
CA SER A 43 8.23 4.90 7.38
C SER A 43 7.56 5.18 6.04
N LYS A 44 7.25 6.46 5.77
CA LYS A 44 6.67 6.91 4.49
C LYS A 44 7.45 6.46 3.25
N LYS A 45 8.79 6.38 3.32
CA LYS A 45 9.63 5.82 2.24
C LYS A 45 9.32 4.35 1.96
N VAL A 46 9.13 3.54 3.00
CA VAL A 46 8.84 2.11 2.88
C VAL A 46 7.43 1.92 2.36
N PHE A 47 6.46 2.69 2.88
CA PHE A 47 5.09 2.71 2.38
C PHE A 47 5.01 3.03 0.88
N LYS A 48 5.73 4.07 0.40
CA LYS A 48 5.80 4.38 -1.05
C LYS A 48 6.39 3.24 -1.87
N LYS A 49 7.43 2.56 -1.37
CA LYS A 49 8.01 1.41 -2.06
C LYS A 49 7.02 0.25 -2.14
N ALA A 50 6.37 -0.08 -1.03
CA ALA A 50 5.37 -1.13 -0.95
C ALA A 50 4.17 -0.85 -1.87
N LEU A 51 3.59 0.36 -1.81
CA LEU A 51 2.54 0.80 -2.74
C LEU A 51 2.99 0.71 -4.20
N GLY A 52 4.20 1.14 -4.52
CA GLY A 52 4.73 1.06 -5.88
C GLY A 52 4.91 -0.38 -6.37
N LEU A 53 5.29 -1.31 -5.49
CA LEU A 53 5.35 -2.75 -5.80
C LEU A 53 3.96 -3.33 -6.04
N LEU A 54 3.00 -3.05 -5.16
CA LEU A 54 1.62 -3.50 -5.30
C LEU A 54 0.95 -2.96 -6.57
N TYR A 55 1.21 -1.69 -6.90
CA TYR A 55 0.72 -1.06 -8.13
C TYR A 55 1.33 -1.72 -9.37
N LYS A 56 2.64 -1.98 -9.37
CA LYS A 56 3.31 -2.72 -10.47
C LYS A 56 2.75 -4.13 -10.65
N GLN A 57 2.37 -4.79 -9.56
CA GLN A 57 1.73 -6.10 -9.57
C GLN A 57 0.22 -6.03 -9.88
N LYS A 58 -0.35 -4.84 -10.10
CA LYS A 58 -1.78 -4.61 -10.33
C LYS A 58 -2.67 -5.15 -9.21
N LEU A 59 -2.15 -5.20 -7.98
CA LEU A 59 -2.91 -5.62 -6.79
C LEU A 59 -3.68 -4.47 -6.16
N VAL A 60 -3.22 -3.23 -6.34
CA VAL A 60 -3.86 -2.02 -5.83
C VAL A 60 -3.97 -0.96 -6.91
N VAL A 61 -5.01 -0.14 -6.82
CA VAL A 61 -5.26 1.05 -7.63
C VAL A 61 -4.96 2.28 -6.77
N LEU A 62 -4.03 3.10 -7.24
CA LEU A 62 -3.70 4.38 -6.60
C LEU A 62 -4.57 5.47 -7.21
N ASP A 63 -5.44 6.06 -6.39
CA ASP A 63 -6.24 7.23 -6.74
C ASP A 63 -5.57 8.52 -6.20
N LYS A 64 -6.12 9.69 -6.53
CA LYS A 64 -5.54 10.98 -6.08
C LYS A 64 -5.53 11.12 -4.56
N ASP A 65 -6.59 10.63 -3.92
CA ASP A 65 -6.86 10.83 -2.49
C ASP A 65 -7.11 9.51 -1.74
N SER A 66 -7.18 8.39 -2.45
CA SER A 66 -7.41 7.07 -1.83
C SER A 66 -6.61 5.97 -2.54
N THR A 67 -6.38 4.86 -1.85
CA THR A 67 -5.88 3.62 -2.46
C THR A 67 -6.98 2.58 -2.39
N ARG A 68 -7.19 1.84 -3.49
CA ARG A 68 -8.18 0.75 -3.58
C ARG A 68 -7.48 -0.56 -3.91
N LEU A 69 -8.07 -1.67 -3.52
CA LEU A 69 -7.67 -3.00 -3.92
C LEU A 69 -8.17 -3.23 -5.36
N ALA A 70 -7.32 -3.76 -6.22
CA ALA A 70 -7.68 -4.04 -7.61
C ALA A 70 -8.50 -5.33 -7.75
N SER A 71 -8.37 -6.25 -6.80
CA SER A 71 -9.13 -7.51 -6.72
C SER A 71 -10.11 -7.41 -5.56
N VAL A 72 -11.29 -6.88 -5.83
CA VAL A 72 -12.44 -7.05 -4.94
C VAL A 72 -13.30 -8.12 -5.63
N GLU A 73 -13.16 -9.37 -5.19
CA GLU A 73 -14.11 -10.44 -5.54
C GLU A 73 -15.33 -10.37 -4.62
#